data_AF-G9GBT5-F1
#
_entry.id   AF-G9GBT5-F1
#
_cell.length_a   1.000
_cell.length_b   1.000
_cell.length_c   1.000
_cell.angle_alpha   90.00
_cell.angle_beta   90.00
_cell.angle_gamma   90.00
#
_symmetry.space_group_name_H-M   'P 1'
#
loop_
_entity.id
_entity.type
_entity.pdbx_description
1 polymer ?
#
loop_
_entity_poly.entity_id
_entity_poly.type
_entity_poly.pdbx_seq_one_letter_code
_entity_poly.pdbx_strand_id
1 'polypeptide(L)' 'MDRLKVGIVFGGCSEEHPISVKSAQEVARHLDVEKYDPFYIGITKRG' A
#
# COMPACT_ATOMS: atom_id res chain seq x y z
N MET A 1 10.46 12.79 17.05
CA MET A 1 9.38 13.28 16.17
C MET A 1 8.55 12.08 15.80
N ASP A 2 7.24 12.11 16.01
CA ASP A 2 6.40 10.97 15.62
C ASP A 2 6.38 10.85 14.10
N ARG A 3 6.64 9.64 13.59
CA ARG A 3 6.60 9.34 12.15
C ARG A 3 5.18 9.54 11.63
N LEU A 4 5.06 10.06 10.41
CA LEU A 4 3.73 10.27 9.81
C LEU A 4 3.10 8.92 9.47
N LYS A 5 1.90 8.67 10.00
CA LYS A 5 1.12 7.46 9.69
C LYS A 5 0.57 7.54 8.27
N VAL A 6 0.86 6.54 7.44
CA VAL A 6 0.45 6.51 6.03
C VAL A 6 -0.31 5.23 5.73
N GLY A 7 -1.58 5.37 5.31
CA GLY A 7 -2.38 4.24 4.83
C GLY A 7 -2.12 3.99 3.34
N ILE A 8 -1.60 2.82 3.00
CA ILE A 8 -1.40 2.38 1.61
C ILE A 8 -2.55 1.42 1.28
N VAL A 9 -3.54 1.92 0.54
CA VAL A 9 -4.69 1.15 0.08
C VAL A 9 -4.43 0.61 -1.32
N PHE A 10 -4.61 -0.69 -1.53
CA PHE A 10 -4.30 -1.35 -2.80
C PHE A 10 -5.14 -2.60 -3.04
N GLY A 11 -5.05 -3.16 -4.26
CA GLY A 11 -5.85 -4.30 -4.71
C GLY A 11 -7.15 -3.83 -5.35
N GLY A 12 -8.29 -4.26 -4.82
CA GLY A 12 -9.63 -3.87 -5.26
C GLY A 12 -10.31 -4.87 -6.18
N CYS A 13 -11.62 -4.67 -6.40
CA CYS A 13 -12.43 -5.43 -7.36
C CYS A 13 -12.27 -4.86 -8.78
N SER A 14 -11.08 -5.07 -9.36
CA SER A 14 -10.72 -4.60 -10.71
C SER A 14 -9.83 -5.63 -11.42
N GLU A 15 -9.85 -5.65 -12.76
CA GLU A 15 -8.89 -6.40 -13.59
C GLU A 15 -7.44 -5.96 -13.31
N GLU A 16 -7.25 -4.71 -12.88
CA GLU A 16 -5.95 -4.16 -12.50
C GLU A 16 -5.56 -4.50 -11.05
N HIS A 17 -6.34 -5.31 -10.32
CA HIS A 17 -5.99 -5.80 -8.97
C HIS A 17 -4.52 -6.24 -8.85
N PRO A 18 -3.99 -7.16 -9.70
CA PRO A 18 -2.57 -7.55 -9.62
C PRO A 18 -1.60 -6.40 -9.91
N ILE A 19 -1.99 -5.42 -10.72
CA ILE A 19 -1.18 -4.22 -10.99
C ILE A 19 -1.13 -3.34 -9.73
N SER A 20 -2.27 -3.11 -9.08
CA SER A 20 -2.34 -2.38 -7.81
C SER A 20 -1.52 -3.05 -6.71
N VAL A 21 -1.57 -4.38 -6.59
CA VAL A 21 -0.72 -5.16 -5.67
C VAL A 21 0.76 -4.95 -5.96
N LYS A 22 1.17 -5.05 -7.24
CA LYS A 22 2.57 -4.83 -7.63
C LYS A 22 3.02 -3.40 -7.30
N SER A 23 2.19 -2.39 -7.57
CA SER A 23 2.49 -1.00 -7.23
C SER A 23 2.69 -0.81 -5.73
N ALA A 24 1.84 -1.41 -4.89
CA ALA A 24 1.98 -1.34 -3.43
C ALA A 24 3.27 -1.99 -2.91
N GLN A 25 3.72 -3.09 -3.54
CA GLN A 25 5.01 -3.71 -3.24
C GLN A 25 6.19 -2.76 -3.54
N GLU A 26 6.15 -2.07 -4.67
CA GLU A 26 7.21 -1.12 -5.02
C GLU A 26 7.22 0.12 -4.11
N VAL A 27 6.04 0.61 -3.70
CA VAL A 27 5.94 1.64 -2.66
C VAL A 27 6.53 1.13 -1.34
N ALA A 28 6.17 -0.08 -0.90
CA ALA A 28 6.69 -0.66 0.33
C ALA A 28 8.21 -0.81 0.33
N ARG A 29 8.80 -1.15 -0.82
CA ARG A 29 10.26 -1.33 -0.97
C ARG A 29 11.03 -0.01 -0.88
N HIS A 30 10.45 1.10 -1.31
CA HIS A 30 11.15 2.39 -1.42
C HIS A 30 10.67 3.45 -0.43
N LEU A 31 9.65 3.16 0.37
CA LEU A 31 9.16 4.09 1.38
C LEU A 31 10.20 4.27 2.49
N ASP A 32 10.51 5.52 2.79
CA ASP A 32 11.36 5.91 3.92
C ASP A 32 10.64 5.63 5.25
N VAL A 33 11.04 4.55 5.92
CA VAL A 33 10.48 4.12 7.21
C VAL A 33 11.02 4.90 8.42
N GLU A 34 12.05 5.74 8.23
CA GLU A 34 12.48 6.68 9.27
C GLU A 34 11.54 7.88 9.32
N LYS A 35 10.97 8.26 8.16
CA LYS A 35 10.00 9.35 8.03
C LYS A 35 8.54 8.92 8.21
N TYR A 36 8.19 7.72 7.74
CA TYR A 36 6.80 7.25 7.66
C TYR A 36 6.56 5.96 8.46
N ASP A 37 5.33 5.81 8.94
CA ASP A 37 4.80 4.60 9.61
C ASP A 37 3.68 4.01 8.73
N PRO A 38 3.99 3.04 7.84
CA PRO A 38 3.04 2.54 6.84
C PRO A 38 2.04 1.53 7.41
N PHE A 39 0.79 1.66 6.98
CA PHE A 39 -0.30 0.72 7.23
C PHE A 39 -0.85 0.22 5.89
N TYR A 40 -0.74 -1.08 5.64
CA TYR A 40 -1.14 -1.69 4.38
C TYR A 40 -2.58 -2.20 4.47
N ILE A 41 -3.44 -1.71 3.58
CA ILE A 41 -4.87 -2.04 3.53
C ILE A 41 -5.16 -2.66 2.17
N GLY A 42 -5.16 -3.99 2.13
CA GLY A 42 -5.48 -4.74 0.93
C GLY A 42 -6.99 -4.92 0.77
N ILE A 43 -7.52 -4.48 -0.37
CA ILE A 43 -8.90 -4.77 -0.79
C ILE A 43 -8.86 -6.00 -1.67
N THR A 44 -9.70 -6.99 -1.38
CA THR A 44 -9.70 -8.23 -2.16
C THR A 44 -10.34 -8.02 -3.53
N LYS A 45 -10.24 -9.02 -4.42
CA LYS A 45 -10.99 -9.02 -5.69
C LYS A 45 -12.51 -9.02 -5.50
N ARG A 46 -13.01 -9.30 -4.28
CA ARG A 46 -14.44 -9.31 -3.94
C ARG A 46 -14.91 -8.04 -3.22
N GLY A 47 -14.03 -7.05 -3.07
CA GLY A 47 -14.21 -5.92 -2.14
C GLY A 47 -13.63 -6.22 -0.76
#